data_AF-A0A0F9F9M2-F1
#
_entry.id   AF-A0A0F9F9M2-F1
#
_cell.length_a   1.000
_cell.length_b   1.000
_cell.length_c   1.000
_cell.angle_alpha   90.00
_cell.angle_beta   90.00
_cell.angle_gamma   90.00
#
_symmetry.space_group_name_H-M   'P 1'
#
loop_
_entity.id
_entity.type
_entity.pdbx_description
1 polymer ?
#
loop_
_entity_poly.entity_id
_entity_poly.type
_entity_poly.pdbx_seq_one_letter_code
_entity_poly.pdbx_strand_id
1 'polypeptide(L)'
;MTISVPNAVNRILYNTAKRVRDEVGKGQETLRVANASILTSGATAYRKVLLIPDVDIVVVGVRAVGSGGVAAADNLDVIAPADGEDLDVSAGSTNRLVTAVSAPEAFEDTVADLTLSGLNGNVVQAGQPIVAIFTEANGTVVNVGVQVSYILADEETTY
;
A
#
# COMPACT_ATOMS: atom_id res chain seq x y z
N MET A 1 14.66 18.35 10.95
CA MET A 1 14.69 16.96 11.44
C MET A 1 14.91 16.07 10.23
N THR A 2 16.02 15.33 10.20
CA THR A 2 16.44 14.51 9.06
C THR A 2 16.07 13.06 9.34
N ILE A 3 15.12 12.54 8.55
CA ILE A 3 14.70 11.13 8.60
C ILE A 3 15.81 10.30 7.95
N SER A 4 16.45 9.44 8.75
CA SER A 4 17.42 8.47 8.24
C SER A 4 16.67 7.24 7.75
N VAL A 5 16.41 7.16 6.45
CA VAL A 5 15.89 5.96 5.81
C VAL A 5 17.04 4.93 5.74
N PRO A 6 16.93 3.76 6.38
CA PRO A 6 17.88 2.68 6.15
C PRO A 6 17.86 2.35 4.67
N ASN A 7 19.03 2.44 4.03
CA ASN A 7 19.16 2.14 2.61
C ASN A 7 18.81 0.66 2.42
N ALA A 8 17.61 0.37 1.90
CA ALA A 8 17.26 -0.97 1.47
C ALA A 8 18.34 -1.43 0.50
N VAL A 9 18.81 -2.67 0.66
CA VAL A 9 19.85 -3.27 -0.17
C VAL A 9 19.61 -2.89 -1.62
N ASN A 10 20.53 -2.10 -2.18
CA ASN A 10 20.38 -1.46 -3.47
C ASN A 10 20.43 -2.54 -4.57
N ARG A 11 19.33 -3.26 -4.77
CA ARG A 11 19.11 -4.12 -5.94
C ARG A 11 18.88 -3.17 -7.10
N ILE A 12 19.95 -2.86 -7.82
CA ILE A 12 19.89 -2.16 -9.11
C ILE A 12 19.15 -3.08 -10.08
N LEU A 13 17.82 -2.95 -10.12
CA LEU A 13 17.00 -3.49 -11.19
C LEU A 13 16.98 -2.41 -12.28
N TYR A 14 17.39 -2.80 -13.47
CA TYR A 14 17.60 -1.90 -14.61
C TYR A 14 16.40 -0.96 -14.82
N ASN A 15 16.66 0.34 -14.88
CA ASN A 15 15.68 1.42 -15.08
C ASN A 15 15.09 1.47 -16.52
N THR A 16 15.25 0.39 -17.25
CA THR A 16 14.64 0.15 -18.56
C THR A 16 13.94 -1.19 -18.43
N ALA A 17 12.65 -1.25 -18.74
CA ALA A 17 11.85 -2.46 -18.81
C ALA A 17 12.34 -3.42 -19.92
N LYS A 18 13.61 -3.82 -19.85
CA LYS A 18 14.14 -4.93 -20.63
C LYS A 18 13.73 -6.18 -19.85
N ARG A 19 12.69 -6.85 -20.36
CA ARG A 19 12.30 -8.19 -19.92
C ARG A 19 13.53 -9.10 -20.06
N VAL A 20 14.29 -9.28 -18.98
CA VAL A 20 15.33 -10.30 -18.92
C VAL A 20 14.58 -11.59 -18.66
N ARG A 21 14.51 -12.47 -19.66
CA ARG A 21 14.10 -13.86 -19.42
C ARG A 21 15.24 -14.52 -18.65
N ASP A 22 14.91 -15.24 -17.58
CA ASP A 22 15.89 -16.08 -16.91
C ASP A 22 16.32 -17.25 -17.83
N GLU A 23 17.33 -18.02 -17.40
CA GLU A 23 17.82 -19.19 -18.14
C GLU A 23 16.74 -20.30 -18.31
N VAL A 24 15.59 -20.15 -17.64
CA VAL A 24 14.48 -21.10 -17.60
C VAL A 24 13.29 -20.61 -18.46
N GLY A 25 13.42 -19.46 -19.13
CA GLY A 25 12.41 -18.91 -20.04
C GLY A 25 11.23 -18.21 -19.34
N LYS A 26 11.29 -18.02 -18.01
CA LYS A 26 10.27 -17.29 -17.25
C LYS A 26 10.50 -15.78 -17.35
N GLY A 27 9.41 -15.02 -17.41
CA GLY A 27 9.46 -13.57 -17.19
C GLY A 27 10.07 -13.30 -15.81
N GLN A 28 11.01 -12.35 -15.73
CA GLN A 28 11.52 -11.92 -14.45
C GLN A 28 10.44 -11.06 -13.78
N GLU A 29 9.75 -11.65 -12.80
CA GLU A 29 8.77 -10.95 -11.95
C GLU A 29 9.40 -9.69 -11.38
N THR A 30 8.96 -8.54 -11.91
CA THR A 30 9.52 -7.26 -11.50
C THR A 30 8.72 -6.71 -10.33
N LEU A 31 9.35 -6.61 -9.16
CA LEU A 31 8.75 -5.94 -8.00
C LEU A 31 8.54 -4.45 -8.31
N ARG A 32 7.29 -4.01 -8.22
CA ARG A 32 6.87 -2.62 -8.43
C ARG A 32 6.39 -2.03 -7.12
N VAL A 33 6.43 -0.71 -7.05
CA VAL A 33 6.07 0.05 -5.85
C VAL A 33 5.21 1.24 -6.23
N ALA A 34 4.11 1.42 -5.50
CA ALA A 34 3.29 2.62 -5.53
C ALA A 34 3.28 3.24 -4.13
N ASN A 35 3.25 4.56 -4.02
CA ASN A 35 3.22 5.25 -2.73
C ASN A 35 2.34 6.49 -2.76
N ALA A 36 1.89 6.88 -1.58
CA ALA A 36 1.18 8.14 -1.39
C ALA A 36 1.37 8.65 0.04
N SER A 37 1.24 9.96 0.22
CA SER A 37 1.22 10.60 1.52
C SER A 37 -0.15 11.22 1.80
N ILE A 38 -0.57 11.10 3.06
CA ILE A 38 -1.81 11.65 3.60
C ILE A 38 -1.42 12.71 4.63
N LEU A 39 -1.77 13.96 4.37
CA LEU A 39 -1.65 15.04 5.34
C LEU A 39 -3.02 15.33 5.94
N THR A 40 -3.12 15.22 7.27
CA THR A 40 -4.36 15.52 7.99
C THR A 40 -4.41 16.97 8.43
N SER A 41 -5.62 17.49 8.61
CA SER A 41 -5.86 18.83 9.15
C SER A 41 -7.16 18.81 9.98
N GLY A 42 -7.12 18.09 11.11
CA GLY A 42 -8.26 17.95 12.02
C GLY A 42 -8.76 16.51 12.18
N ALA A 43 -9.63 16.31 13.17
CA ALA A 43 -10.16 15.01 13.57
C ALA A 43 -11.18 14.45 12.57
N THR A 44 -10.68 13.95 11.44
CA THR A 44 -11.49 13.39 10.35
C THR A 44 -10.72 12.33 9.57
N ALA A 45 -11.44 11.61 8.71
CA ALA A 45 -10.87 10.62 7.81
C ALA A 45 -10.38 11.29 6.52
N TYR A 46 -9.11 11.05 6.20
CA TYR A 46 -8.48 11.47 4.95
C TYR A 46 -8.19 10.25 4.08
N ARG A 47 -8.32 10.42 2.76
CA ARG A 47 -8.23 9.33 1.80
C ARG A 47 -7.26 9.70 0.69
N LYS A 48 -6.52 8.70 0.20
CA LYS A 48 -5.62 8.88 -0.93
C LYS A 48 -5.54 7.61 -1.76
N VAL A 49 -5.71 7.76 -3.06
CA VAL A 49 -5.49 6.67 -4.02
C VAL A 49 -3.98 6.44 -4.13
N LEU A 50 -3.57 5.19 -3.90
CA LEU A 50 -2.19 4.73 -4.04
C LEU A 50 -1.89 4.31 -5.47
N LEU A 51 -2.81 3.55 -6.08
CA LEU A 51 -2.67 2.99 -7.42
C LEU A 51 -4.05 2.64 -7.97
N ILE A 52 -4.24 2.81 -9.28
CA ILE A 52 -5.31 2.14 -10.03
C ILE A 52 -4.56 1.30 -11.07
N PRO A 53 -4.55 -0.03 -10.97
CA PRO A 53 -3.76 -0.85 -11.85
C PRO A 53 -4.49 -1.03 -13.20
N ASP A 54 -3.75 -0.92 -14.31
CA ASP A 54 -4.32 -1.13 -15.65
C ASP A 54 -4.47 -2.63 -16.02
N VAL A 55 -3.85 -3.51 -15.23
CA VAL A 55 -3.87 -4.98 -15.37
C VAL A 55 -3.98 -5.61 -13.99
N ASP A 56 -4.34 -6.89 -13.91
CA ASP A 56 -4.39 -7.59 -12.63
C ASP A 56 -3.00 -7.64 -11.97
N ILE A 57 -2.96 -7.39 -10.66
CA ILE A 57 -1.74 -7.38 -9.85
C ILE A 57 -1.90 -8.25 -8.61
N VAL A 58 -0.76 -8.66 -8.04
CA VAL A 58 -0.68 -9.29 -6.72
C VAL A 58 0.06 -8.36 -5.79
N VAL A 59 -0.58 -7.95 -4.69
CA VAL A 59 0.07 -7.15 -3.64
C VAL A 59 0.91 -8.08 -2.76
N VAL A 60 2.20 -7.79 -2.66
CA VAL A 60 3.17 -8.62 -1.92
C VAL A 60 3.64 -7.97 -0.62
N GLY A 61 3.35 -6.70 -0.41
CA GLY A 61 3.63 -6.02 0.86
C GLY A 61 3.05 -4.62 0.92
N VAL A 62 2.73 -4.17 2.13
CA VAL A 62 2.34 -2.79 2.39
C VAL A 62 3.15 -2.27 3.56
N ARG A 63 3.63 -1.03 3.46
CA ARG A 63 4.41 -0.35 4.49
C ARG A 63 3.81 1.00 4.80
N ALA A 64 3.92 1.42 6.05
CA ALA A 64 3.51 2.74 6.48
C ALA A 64 4.58 3.40 7.36
N VAL A 65 4.60 4.73 7.34
CA VAL A 65 5.40 5.55 8.25
C VAL A 65 4.60 6.80 8.61
N GLY A 66 4.60 7.13 9.89
CA GLY A 66 3.91 8.28 10.46
C GLY A 66 4.89 9.38 10.85
N SER A 67 4.40 10.61 10.90
CA SER A 67 5.12 11.74 11.49
C SER A 67 4.13 12.83 11.92
N GLY A 68 4.50 13.60 12.93
CA GLY A 68 3.70 14.74 13.38
C GLY A 68 2.78 14.41 14.56
N GLY A 69 3.00 13.26 15.22
CA GLY A 69 2.26 12.87 16.41
C GLY A 69 1.15 11.86 16.14
N VAL A 70 1.43 10.80 15.37
CA VAL A 70 0.50 9.66 15.25
C VAL A 70 0.21 9.09 16.64
N ALA A 71 -1.07 8.88 16.92
CA ALA A 71 -1.54 8.49 18.25
C ALA A 71 -2.31 7.15 18.22
N ALA A 72 -2.43 6.53 19.40
CA ALA A 72 -3.11 5.25 19.59
C ALA A 72 -4.62 5.25 19.30
N ALA A 73 -5.22 6.43 19.17
CA ALA A 73 -6.63 6.57 18.83
C ALA A 73 -6.86 6.73 17.31
N ASP A 74 -5.78 6.94 16.54
CA ASP A 74 -5.87 7.07 15.08
C ASP A 74 -6.05 5.69 14.44
N ASN A 75 -6.45 5.65 13.16
CA ASN A 75 -6.59 4.41 12.42
C ASN A 75 -5.99 4.52 11.01
N LEU A 76 -5.33 3.46 10.54
CA LEU A 76 -4.87 3.32 9.16
C LEU A 76 -5.47 2.08 8.50
N ASP A 77 -6.09 2.30 7.35
CA ASP A 77 -6.64 1.25 6.50
C ASP A 77 -6.08 1.35 5.08
N VAL A 78 -5.84 0.19 4.46
CA VAL A 78 -5.56 0.09 3.02
C VAL A 78 -6.51 -0.93 2.42
N ILE A 79 -7.31 -0.47 1.47
CA ILE A 79 -8.40 -1.25 0.88
C ILE A 79 -8.37 -1.16 -0.65
N ALA A 80 -8.93 -2.17 -1.30
CA ALA A 80 -9.15 -2.25 -2.74
C ALA A 80 -10.63 -2.57 -3.00
N PRO A 81 -11.52 -1.56 -3.01
CA PRO A 81 -12.92 -1.78 -3.37
C PRO A 81 -13.03 -2.34 -4.80
N ALA A 82 -14.01 -3.21 -5.00
CA ALA A 82 -14.39 -3.66 -6.32
C ALA A 82 -14.97 -2.50 -7.15
N ASP A 83 -14.91 -2.61 -8.47
CA ASP A 83 -15.43 -1.58 -9.35
C ASP A 83 -16.95 -1.42 -9.15
N GLY A 84 -17.40 -0.16 -8.99
CA GLY A 84 -18.79 0.17 -8.71
C GLY A 84 -19.29 -0.10 -7.29
N GLU A 85 -18.47 -0.68 -6.40
CA GLU A 85 -18.84 -0.87 -4.99
C GLU A 85 -18.55 0.37 -4.14
N ASP A 86 -19.41 0.59 -3.15
CA ASP A 86 -19.19 1.64 -2.18
C ASP A 86 -17.95 1.34 -1.31
N LEU A 87 -17.29 2.41 -0.87
CA LEU A 87 -16.14 2.33 0.01
C LEU A 87 -16.57 1.85 1.41
N ASP A 88 -16.37 0.58 1.70
CA ASP A 88 -16.60 0.00 3.02
C ASP A 88 -15.30 -0.08 3.84
N VAL A 89 -15.27 0.66 4.95
CA VAL A 89 -14.14 0.72 5.89
C VAL A 89 -14.40 -0.07 7.18
N SER A 90 -15.49 -0.82 7.25
CA SER A 90 -15.78 -1.65 8.42
C SER A 90 -14.66 -2.68 8.66
N ALA A 91 -14.47 -3.05 9.93
CA ALA A 91 -13.38 -3.95 10.35
C ALA A 91 -13.45 -5.36 9.74
N GLY A 92 -14.57 -5.72 9.10
CA GLY A 92 -14.78 -7.00 8.41
C GLY A 92 -14.99 -6.87 6.90
N SER A 93 -14.72 -5.69 6.31
CA SER A 93 -14.92 -5.50 4.88
C SER A 93 -14.09 -6.48 4.06
N THR A 94 -14.72 -7.11 3.07
CA THR A 94 -14.07 -8.08 2.17
C THR A 94 -13.04 -7.45 1.25
N ASN A 95 -13.05 -6.13 1.12
CA ASN A 95 -12.23 -5.37 0.18
C ASN A 95 -10.90 -4.90 0.81
N ARG A 96 -10.56 -5.43 1.98
CA ARG A 96 -9.46 -4.94 2.81
C ARG A 96 -8.15 -5.64 2.46
N LEU A 97 -7.11 -4.86 2.09
CA LEU A 97 -5.80 -5.40 1.70
C LEU A 97 -4.89 -5.65 2.91
N VAL A 98 -4.99 -4.82 3.94
CA VAL A 98 -4.23 -4.96 5.18
C VAL A 98 -5.15 -5.14 6.37
N THR A 99 -4.73 -5.91 7.38
CA THR A 99 -5.40 -5.92 8.68
C THR A 99 -5.51 -4.49 9.19
N ALA A 100 -6.69 -4.12 9.72
CA ALA A 100 -6.93 -2.79 10.25
C ALA A 100 -5.85 -2.41 11.28
N VAL A 101 -5.24 -1.24 11.12
CA VAL A 101 -4.26 -0.73 12.09
C VAL A 101 -4.98 0.25 13.01
N SER A 102 -5.35 -0.22 14.20
CA SER A 102 -6.07 0.57 15.21
C SER A 102 -5.20 1.20 16.29
N ALA A 103 -3.88 1.02 16.18
CA ALA A 103 -2.86 1.59 17.06
C ALA A 103 -1.63 1.96 16.22
N PRO A 104 -1.74 3.00 15.37
CA PRO A 104 -0.72 3.38 14.41
C PRO A 104 0.49 4.10 15.02
N GLU A 105 0.48 4.43 16.32
CA GLU A 105 1.62 5.04 17.03
C GLU A 105 2.89 4.18 16.94
N ALA A 106 2.72 2.86 16.71
CA ALA A 106 3.82 1.93 16.48
C ALA A 106 4.67 2.26 15.23
N PHE A 107 4.15 3.08 14.31
CA PHE A 107 4.88 3.52 13.11
C PHE A 107 5.24 5.01 13.11
N GLU A 108 5.13 5.72 14.24
CA GLU A 108 5.66 7.09 14.34
C GLU A 108 7.18 7.08 14.15
N ASP A 109 7.65 7.90 13.20
CA ASP A 109 9.05 8.02 12.77
C ASP A 109 9.74 6.69 12.39
N THR A 110 8.96 5.62 12.23
CA THR A 110 9.44 4.25 12.02
C THR A 110 8.65 3.58 10.91
N VAL A 111 9.34 2.96 9.96
CA VAL A 111 8.65 2.19 8.91
C VAL A 111 8.12 0.88 9.50
N ALA A 112 6.81 0.67 9.41
CA ALA A 112 6.17 -0.59 9.78
C ALA A 112 5.72 -1.36 8.53
N ASP A 113 6.01 -2.67 8.51
CA ASP A 113 5.39 -3.61 7.58
C ASP A 113 3.98 -3.95 8.07
N LEU A 114 2.97 -3.76 7.22
CA LEU A 114 1.58 -4.04 7.54
C LEU A 114 1.22 -5.49 7.16
N THR A 115 0.42 -6.13 8.00
CA THR A 115 -0.06 -7.49 7.75
C THR A 115 -1.08 -7.49 6.62
N LEU A 116 -0.79 -8.22 5.54
CA LEU A 116 -1.75 -8.42 4.45
C LEU A 116 -2.90 -9.32 4.90
N SER A 117 -4.12 -8.96 4.55
CA SER A 117 -5.36 -9.64 4.95
C SER A 117 -6.31 -9.94 3.79
N GLY A 118 -5.88 -9.69 2.54
CA GLY A 118 -6.76 -9.74 1.37
C GLY A 118 -7.32 -11.13 1.07
N LEU A 119 -8.60 -11.16 0.67
CA LEU A 119 -9.21 -12.31 0.00
C LEU A 119 -8.46 -12.63 -1.32
N ASN A 120 -8.45 -13.90 -1.72
CA ASN A 120 -7.78 -14.41 -2.94
C ASN A 120 -6.27 -14.09 -3.05
N GLY A 121 -5.52 -14.13 -1.94
CA GLY A 121 -4.06 -14.02 -2.00
C GLY A 121 -3.56 -12.62 -2.39
N ASN A 122 -4.33 -11.59 -2.05
CA ASN A 122 -4.02 -10.18 -2.33
C ASN A 122 -3.99 -9.81 -3.82
N VAL A 123 -4.77 -10.53 -4.64
CA VAL A 123 -5.00 -10.16 -6.04
C VAL A 123 -5.91 -8.93 -6.10
N VAL A 124 -5.50 -7.93 -6.87
CA VAL A 124 -6.28 -6.72 -7.19
C VAL A 124 -6.49 -6.69 -8.69
N GLN A 125 -7.73 -6.59 -9.12
CA GLN A 125 -8.08 -6.63 -10.55
C GLN A 125 -7.79 -5.30 -11.23
N ALA A 126 -7.61 -5.34 -12.55
CA ALA A 126 -7.52 -4.15 -13.38
C ALA A 126 -8.70 -3.20 -13.11
N GLY A 127 -8.40 -1.91 -12.95
CA GLY A 127 -9.39 -0.86 -12.66
C GLY A 127 -9.78 -0.73 -11.18
N GLN A 128 -9.45 -1.70 -10.31
CA GLN A 128 -9.76 -1.60 -8.87
C GLN A 128 -8.79 -0.64 -8.16
N PRO A 129 -9.27 0.47 -7.59
CA PRO A 129 -8.39 1.43 -6.95
C PRO A 129 -7.89 0.88 -5.61
N ILE A 130 -6.59 0.99 -5.35
CA ILE A 130 -6.03 0.81 -4.02
C ILE A 130 -6.05 2.16 -3.30
N VAL A 131 -6.71 2.20 -2.14
CA VAL A 131 -6.94 3.42 -1.38
C VAL A 131 -6.38 3.26 0.03
N ALA A 132 -5.53 4.21 0.45
CA ALA A 132 -5.15 4.39 1.83
C ALA A 132 -6.08 5.40 2.51
N ILE A 133 -6.48 5.07 3.73
CA ILE A 133 -7.39 5.88 4.54
C ILE A 133 -6.77 6.01 5.91
N PHE A 134 -6.55 7.25 6.34
CA PHE A 134 -6.08 7.55 7.68
C PHE A 134 -7.12 8.38 8.41
N THR A 135 -7.53 7.93 9.58
CA THR A 135 -8.47 8.62 10.44
C THR A 135 -7.71 9.20 11.63
N GLU A 136 -7.67 10.52 11.71
CA GLU A 136 -7.06 11.24 12.82
C GLU A 136 -8.12 11.54 13.88
N ALA A 137 -7.81 11.26 15.14
CA ALA A 137 -8.77 11.35 16.24
C ALA A 137 -8.62 12.61 17.10
N ASN A 138 -7.46 13.25 17.11
CA ASN A 138 -7.07 14.24 18.13
C ASN A 138 -7.03 15.70 17.64
N GLY A 139 -7.35 15.98 16.38
CA GLY A 139 -7.31 17.30 15.79
C GLY A 139 -5.91 17.81 15.43
N THR A 140 -4.92 16.92 15.34
CA THR A 140 -3.53 17.24 15.05
C THR A 140 -3.19 17.13 13.57
N VAL A 141 -2.11 17.80 13.16
CA VAL A 141 -1.58 17.69 11.79
C VAL A 141 -0.57 16.55 11.77
N VAL A 142 -0.99 15.46 11.13
CA VAL A 142 -0.22 14.22 10.99
C VAL A 142 0.05 13.99 9.51
N ASN A 143 1.22 13.49 9.18
CA ASN A 143 1.57 13.02 7.85
C ASN A 143 1.86 11.53 7.88
N VAL A 144 1.11 10.77 7.09
CA VAL A 144 1.28 9.32 6.95
C VAL A 144 1.68 8.99 5.52
N GLY A 145 2.86 8.41 5.35
CA GLY A 145 3.31 7.82 4.09
C GLY A 145 2.93 6.35 4.03
N VAL A 146 2.31 5.94 2.92
CA VAL A 146 1.94 4.54 2.67
C VAL A 146 2.56 4.08 1.36
N GLN A 147 3.08 2.87 1.35
CA GLN A 147 3.72 2.24 0.19
C GLN A 147 3.13 0.84 -0.02
N VAL A 148 2.79 0.51 -1.26
CA VAL A 148 2.35 -0.81 -1.69
C VAL A 148 3.39 -1.38 -2.64
N SER A 149 3.83 -2.60 -2.36
CA SER A 149 4.69 -3.38 -3.23
C SER A 149 3.86 -4.46 -3.92
N TYR A 150 4.01 -4.60 -5.24
CA TYR A 150 3.18 -5.49 -6.05
C TYR A 150 3.95 -6.07 -7.24
N ILE A 151 3.43 -7.16 -7.77
CA ILE A 151 3.84 -7.78 -9.04
C ILE A 151 2.64 -7.87 -9.99
N LEU A 152 2.88 -8.08 -11.27
CA LEU A 152 1.79 -8.37 -12.21
C LEU A 152 1.27 -9.78 -11.98
N ALA A 153 -0.06 -9.99 -12.01
CA ALA A 153 -0.68 -11.29 -11.78
C ALA A 153 -0.49 -12.26 -12.96
N ASP A 154 -0.23 -11.72 -14.16
CA ASP A 154 0.03 -12.48 -15.37
C ASP A 154 1.29 -11.94 -16.08
N GLU A 155 2.43 -12.61 -15.90
CA GLU A 155 3.59 -12.48 -16.79
C GLU A 155 3.64 -13.59 -17.86
N GLU A 156 2.67 -14.51 -17.90
CA GLU A 156 2.74 -15.75 -18.69
C GLU A 156 1.83 -15.79 -19.94
N THR A 157 0.79 -14.96 -20.08
CA THR A 157 -0.09 -15.02 -21.25
C THR A 157 -0.18 -13.74 -22.08
N THR A 158 0.80 -13.56 -22.97
CA THR A 158 0.52 -12.99 -24.31
C THR A 158 1.56 -13.48 -25.31
N TYR A 159 1.26 -14.60 -25.97
CA TYR A 159 1.81 -14.97 -27.28
C TYR A 159 0.66 -15.06 -28.27
#